data_AF-A0A2D8AHH6-F1
#
_entry.id   AF-A0A2D8AHH6-F1
#
_cell.length_a   1.000
_cell.length_b   1.000
_cell.length_c   1.000
_cell.angle_alpha   90.00
_cell.angle_beta   90.00
_cell.angle_gamma   90.00
#
_symmetry.space_group_name_H-M   'P 1'
#
loop_
_entity.id
_entity.type
_entity.pdbx_description
1 polymer ?
#
loop_
_entity_poly.entity_id
_entity_poly.type
_entity_poly.pdbx_seq_one_letter_code
_entity_poly.pdbx_strand_id
1 'polypeptide(L)'
;MSVLSLNDKLTPQPAKVQPLGLFETPLAYGSLTDGDAVISKLKSLILQRKDQSPGLERSNSGGWHSDTDMLDWGGRPAQKLAQTAINIAKRMSHF
;
A
#
# COMPACT_ATOMS: atom_id res chain seq x y z
N MET A 1 -49.66 47.77 9.26
CA MET A 1 -49.19 46.37 9.15
C MET A 1 -48.55 46.21 7.77
N SER A 2 -47.21 46.14 7.71
CA SER A 2 -46.50 45.91 6.45
C SER A 2 -46.40 44.40 6.24
N VAL A 3 -47.13 43.90 5.24
CA VAL A 3 -47.02 42.52 4.76
C VAL A 3 -45.59 42.31 4.25
N LEU A 4 -44.86 41.40 4.89
CA LEU A 4 -43.52 40.97 4.49
C LEU A 4 -43.58 40.43 3.06
N SER A 5 -42.85 41.07 2.15
CA SER A 5 -42.69 40.63 0.77
C SER A 5 -41.98 39.28 0.73
N LEU A 6 -42.72 38.23 0.36
CA LEU A 6 -42.29 36.82 0.33
C LEU A 6 -41.38 36.45 -0.86
N ASN A 7 -40.65 37.40 -1.44
CA ASN A 7 -39.94 37.21 -2.71
C ASN A 7 -38.46 37.63 -2.71
N ASP A 8 -37.80 37.66 -1.55
CA ASP A 8 -36.34 37.69 -1.53
C ASP A 8 -35.79 36.33 -1.96
N LYS A 9 -35.33 36.24 -3.23
CA LYS A 9 -34.57 35.09 -3.69
C LYS A 9 -33.32 34.98 -2.83
N LEU A 10 -33.25 33.96 -1.98
CA LEU A 10 -32.08 33.63 -1.17
C LEU A 10 -30.86 33.45 -2.07
N THR A 11 -29.96 34.42 -2.07
CA THR A 11 -28.66 34.30 -2.73
C THR A 11 -27.74 33.46 -1.84
N PRO A 12 -27.26 32.29 -2.29
CA PRO A 12 -26.36 31.48 -1.49
C PRO A 12 -25.01 32.19 -1.31
N GLN A 13 -24.52 32.20 -0.07
CA GLN A 13 -23.19 32.72 0.24
C GLN A 13 -22.12 31.74 -0.28
N PRO A 14 -21.09 32.19 -1.02
CA PRO A 14 -19.99 31.31 -1.42
C PRO A 14 -19.21 30.84 -0.19
N ALA A 15 -19.07 29.52 -0.05
CA ALA A 15 -18.31 28.89 1.02
C ALA A 15 -17.02 28.28 0.49
N LYS A 16 -15.93 28.42 1.25
CA LYS A 16 -14.70 27.64 1.05
C LYS A 16 -14.81 26.37 1.88
N VAL A 17 -14.98 25.24 1.21
CA VAL A 17 -15.08 23.91 1.83
C VAL A 17 -14.12 22.96 1.12
N GLN A 18 -13.49 22.08 1.90
CA GLN A 18 -12.68 20.98 1.39
C GLN A 18 -13.15 19.67 2.03
N PRO A 19 -13.29 18.58 1.25
CA PRO A 19 -13.53 17.26 1.82
C PRO A 19 -12.39 16.87 2.76
N LEU A 20 -12.74 16.32 3.93
CA LEU A 20 -11.79 15.71 4.85
C LEU A 20 -12.05 14.21 4.87
N GLY A 21 -11.03 13.41 4.54
CA GLY A 21 -11.04 11.98 4.79
C GLY A 21 -10.98 11.73 6.29
N LEU A 22 -11.92 10.95 6.81
CA LEU A 22 -11.88 10.46 8.18
C LEU A 22 -11.88 8.94 8.13
N PHE A 23 -10.82 8.33 8.66
CA PHE A 23 -10.63 6.87 8.73
C PHE A 23 -10.53 6.19 7.35
N GLU A 24 -10.01 6.89 6.36
CA GLU A 24 -9.74 6.30 5.05
C GLU A 24 -8.73 5.16 5.16
N THR A 25 -9.03 4.06 4.47
CA THR A 25 -8.07 2.97 4.22
C THR A 25 -7.64 3.06 2.77
N PRO A 26 -6.67 3.92 2.42
CA PRO A 26 -6.25 4.10 1.04
C PRO A 26 -5.67 2.79 0.49
N LEU A 27 -6.18 2.38 -0.68
CA LEU A 27 -5.78 1.14 -1.35
C LEU A 27 -4.96 1.48 -2.59
N ALA A 28 -3.73 1.00 -2.64
CA ALA A 28 -2.91 1.07 -3.84
C ALA A 28 -3.10 -0.22 -4.67
N TYR A 29 -3.45 -0.08 -5.95
CA TYR A 29 -3.59 -1.20 -6.88
C TYR A 29 -2.83 -0.91 -8.17
N GLY A 30 -2.07 -1.88 -8.65
CA GLY A 30 -1.29 -1.74 -9.88
C GLY A 30 -0.39 -2.95 -10.14
N SER A 31 0.42 -2.85 -11.18
CA SER A 31 1.39 -3.86 -11.59
C SER A 31 2.80 -3.28 -11.66
N LEU A 32 3.80 -4.15 -11.53
CA LEU A 32 5.20 -3.79 -11.77
C LEU A 32 5.49 -3.89 -13.26
N THR A 33 6.08 -2.85 -13.85
CA THR A 33 6.44 -2.82 -15.29
C THR A 33 7.40 -3.95 -15.70
N ASP A 34 8.22 -4.44 -14.77
CA ASP A 34 9.17 -5.55 -14.95
C ASP A 34 8.91 -6.66 -13.91
N GLY A 35 7.63 -6.94 -13.65
CA GLY A 35 7.19 -7.86 -12.59
C GLY A 35 7.73 -9.28 -12.75
N ASP A 36 7.68 -9.83 -13.97
CA ASP A 36 8.08 -11.20 -14.25
C ASP A 36 9.57 -11.42 -13.96
N ALA A 37 10.44 -10.48 -14.32
CA ALA A 37 11.87 -10.59 -14.05
C ALA A 37 12.19 -10.50 -12.55
N VAL A 38 11.46 -9.65 -11.81
CA VAL A 38 11.59 -9.55 -10.34
C VAL A 38 11.13 -10.84 -9.68
N ILE A 39 9.96 -11.36 -10.08
CA ILE A 39 9.38 -12.60 -9.54
C ILE A 39 10.29 -13.79 -9.84
N SER A 40 10.80 -13.93 -11.07
CA SER A 40 11.68 -15.03 -11.46
C SER A 40 12.95 -15.09 -10.59
N LYS A 41 13.62 -13.94 -10.39
CA LYS A 41 14.81 -13.85 -9.53
C LYS A 41 14.50 -14.16 -8.07
N LEU A 42 13.41 -13.61 -7.53
CA LEU A 42 13.01 -13.85 -6.15
C LEU A 42 12.61 -15.31 -5.91
N LYS A 43 11.90 -15.93 -6.85
CA LYS A 43 11.46 -17.32 -6.75
C LYS A 43 12.65 -18.25 -6.55
N SER A 44 13.71 -18.11 -7.34
CA SER A 44 14.92 -18.92 -7.18
C SER A 44 15.54 -18.79 -5.79
N LEU A 45 15.65 -17.56 -5.28
CA LEU A 45 16.22 -17.28 -3.95
C LEU A 45 15.33 -17.81 -2.82
N ILE A 46 14.01 -17.68 -2.94
CA ILE A 46 13.03 -18.16 -1.96
C ILE A 46 13.06 -19.69 -1.88
N LEU A 47 13.09 -20.39 -3.03
CA LEU A 47 13.17 -21.84 -3.05
C LEU A 47 14.50 -22.33 -2.46
N GLN A 48 15.61 -21.70 -2.82
CA GLN A 48 16.90 -21.98 -2.21
C GLN A 48 16.88 -21.77 -0.69
N ARG A 49 16.29 -20.66 -0.20
CA ARG A 49 16.20 -20.37 1.23
C ARG A 49 15.32 -21.38 1.97
N LYS A 50 14.22 -21.82 1.35
CA LYS A 50 13.34 -22.85 1.89
C LYS A 50 14.06 -24.19 2.08
N ASP A 51 14.95 -24.56 1.17
CA ASP A 51 15.74 -25.79 1.29
C ASP A 51 16.82 -25.69 2.40
N GLN A 52 17.23 -24.47 2.76
CA GLN A 52 18.29 -24.21 3.74
C GLN A 52 17.79 -23.89 5.15
N SER A 53 16.52 -23.52 5.30
CA SER A 53 15.94 -23.06 6.56
C SER A 53 14.51 -23.58 6.74
N PRO A 54 14.15 -24.11 7.91
CA PRO A 54 12.77 -24.50 8.21
C PRO A 54 11.81 -23.29 8.17
N GLY A 55 12.33 -22.07 8.19
CA GLY A 55 11.55 -20.84 8.24
C GLY A 55 11.09 -20.54 9.66
N LEU A 56 10.08 -19.69 9.79
CA LEU A 56 9.41 -19.45 11.06
C LEU A 56 8.45 -20.60 11.37
N GLU A 57 8.40 -21.05 12.61
CA GLU A 57 7.38 -21.98 13.11
C GLU A 57 6.37 -21.20 13.96
N ARG A 58 5.26 -20.80 13.34
CA ARG A 58 4.12 -20.10 13.95
C ARG A 58 2.82 -20.72 13.44
N SER A 59 1.87 -19.91 12.98
CA SER A 59 0.61 -20.35 12.37
C SER A 59 0.76 -20.84 10.93
N ASN A 60 1.98 -21.14 10.45
CA ASN A 60 2.27 -21.61 9.09
C ASN A 60 2.12 -23.13 8.93
N SER A 61 1.17 -23.76 9.64
CA SER A 61 0.88 -25.18 9.52
C SER A 61 0.62 -25.57 8.06
N GLY A 62 1.43 -26.49 7.53
CA GLY A 62 1.32 -26.96 6.14
C GLY A 62 1.99 -26.06 5.09
N GLY A 63 2.69 -25.00 5.49
CA GLY A 63 3.39 -24.08 4.59
C GLY A 63 4.76 -23.65 5.10
N TRP A 64 5.49 -22.94 4.25
CA TRP A 64 6.77 -22.34 4.62
C TRP A 64 6.62 -20.82 4.65
N HIS A 65 7.11 -20.20 5.71
CA HIS A 65 7.18 -18.75 5.86
C HIS A 65 8.63 -18.39 6.19
N SER A 66 9.25 -17.50 5.41
CA SER A 66 10.62 -17.08 5.67
C SER A 66 10.77 -16.36 7.01
N ASP A 67 11.99 -16.25 7.50
CA ASP A 67 12.33 -15.25 8.52
C ASP A 67 12.14 -13.80 7.99
N THR A 68 12.42 -12.82 8.86
CA THR A 68 12.30 -11.38 8.55
C THR A 68 13.53 -10.80 7.86
N ASP A 69 14.59 -11.59 7.66
CA ASP A 69 15.89 -11.10 7.21
C ASP A 69 16.04 -11.20 5.69
N MET A 70 14.92 -11.17 4.96
CA MET A 70 14.87 -11.31 3.50
C MET A 70 15.63 -10.23 2.74
N LEU A 71 15.82 -9.06 3.34
CA LEU A 71 16.65 -8.01 2.74
C LEU A 71 18.13 -8.39 2.68
N ASP A 72 18.56 -9.30 3.56
CA ASP A 72 19.94 -9.80 3.62
C ASP A 72 20.10 -11.03 2.71
N TRP A 73 19.33 -12.09 2.95
CA TRP A 73 19.49 -13.33 2.16
C TRP A 73 18.88 -13.25 0.76
N GLY A 74 17.84 -12.42 0.56
CA GLY A 74 17.20 -12.21 -0.73
C GLY A 74 17.92 -11.19 -1.62
N GLY A 75 18.97 -10.55 -1.10
CA GLY A 75 19.87 -9.68 -1.84
C GLY A 75 19.19 -8.58 -2.67
N ARG A 76 19.82 -8.22 -3.78
CA ARG A 76 19.37 -7.11 -4.65
C ARG A 76 17.92 -7.23 -5.13
N PRO A 77 17.40 -8.41 -5.55
CA PRO A 77 16.00 -8.55 -5.94
C PRO A 77 15.02 -8.19 -4.81
N ALA A 78 15.28 -8.67 -3.59
CA ALA A 78 14.42 -8.38 -2.43
C ALA A 78 14.49 -6.89 -2.05
N GLN A 79 15.69 -6.32 -2.03
CA GLN A 79 15.91 -4.90 -1.75
C GLN A 79 15.19 -4.00 -2.77
N LYS A 80 15.24 -4.34 -4.06
CA LYS A 80 14.53 -3.60 -5.12
C LYS A 80 13.01 -3.65 -4.93
N LEU A 81 12.45 -4.82 -4.61
CA LEU A 81 11.02 -4.97 -4.37
C LEU A 81 10.57 -4.20 -3.12
N ALA A 82 11.32 -4.30 -2.03
CA ALA A 82 11.05 -3.58 -0.79
C ALA A 82 11.09 -2.06 -1.00
N GLN A 83 12.11 -1.55 -1.70
CA GLN A 83 12.20 -0.13 -2.01
C GLN A 83 11.02 0.35 -2.87
N THR A 84 10.54 -0.51 -3.79
CA THR A 84 9.35 -0.20 -4.61
C THR A 84 8.11 -0.08 -3.73
N ALA A 85 7.88 -1.03 -2.82
CA ALA A 85 6.76 -0.99 -1.88
C ALA A 85 6.83 0.24 -0.95
N ILE A 86 8.02 0.58 -0.44
CA ILE A 86 8.25 1.79 0.37
C ILE A 86 7.89 3.04 -0.43
N ASN A 87 8.32 3.13 -1.70
CA ASN A 87 8.02 4.29 -2.54
C ASN A 87 6.52 4.42 -2.83
N ILE A 88 5.80 3.31 -2.99
CA ILE A 88 4.34 3.30 -3.13
C ILE A 88 3.71 3.81 -1.84
N ALA A 89 4.08 3.25 -0.68
CA ALA A 89 3.56 3.67 0.61
C ALA A 89 3.78 5.16 0.85
N LYS A 90 4.97 5.70 0.55
CA LYS A 90 5.28 7.14 0.64
C LYS A 90 4.41 8.02 -0.25
N ARG A 91 4.01 7.54 -1.44
CA ARG A 91 3.11 8.29 -2.34
C ARG A 91 1.66 8.25 -1.91
N MET A 92 1.27 7.19 -1.19
CA MET A 92 -0.10 6.93 -0.77
C MET A 92 -0.39 7.36 0.67
N SER A 93 0.65 7.77 1.42
CA SER A 93 0.53 8.24 2.79
C SER A 93 0.93 9.70 2.88
N HIS A 94 0.25 10.44 3.75
CA HIS A 94 0.50 11.86 4.03
C HIS A 94 1.48 12.02 5.22
N PHE A 95 2.63 11.35 5.19
CA PHE A 95 3.70 11.55 6.18
C PHE A 95 4.84 12.39 5.62
#